data_AF-A5FTF2-F1
#
_entry.id   AF-A5FTF2-F1
#
_cell.length_a   1.000
_cell.length_b   1.000
_cell.length_c   1.000
_cell.angle_alpha   90.00
_cell.angle_beta   90.00
_cell.angle_gamma   90.00
#
_symmetry.space_group_name_H-M   'P 1'
#
loop_
_entity.id
_entity.type
_entity.pdbx_description
1 polymer ?
#
loop_
_entity_poly.entity_id
_entity_poly.type
_entity_poly.pdbx_seq_one_letter_code
_entity_poly.pdbx_strand_id
1 'polypeptide(L)'
;MFWWISLLQAEYRDISKQIFEYLEAPMPLYIRDDATAELVAKLAKERGLTKQDAVRLAVQAELDRTREAKPLRERLREWREANPLPPPTGLKADKAFFDDLSGEGE
;
A
#
# COMPACT_ATOMS: atom_id res chain seq x y z
N MET A 1 -48.56 -15.20 -10.97
CA MET A 1 -47.48 -15.79 -11.82
C MET A 1 -46.14 -15.04 -11.75
N PHE A 2 -46.02 -13.93 -11.00
CA PHE A 2 -44.76 -13.15 -10.89
C PHE A 2 -44.02 -13.33 -9.55
N TRP A 3 -44.66 -13.95 -8.55
CA TRP A 3 -44.07 -14.16 -7.22
C TRP A 3 -42.83 -15.06 -7.21
N TRP A 4 -42.77 -16.06 -8.09
CA TRP A 4 -41.63 -16.97 -8.14
C TRP A 4 -40.36 -16.31 -8.69
N ILE A 5 -40.49 -15.29 -9.57
CA ILE A 5 -39.37 -14.53 -10.13
C ILE A 5 -38.72 -13.66 -9.05
N SER A 6 -39.52 -13.01 -8.20
CA SER A 6 -39.00 -12.21 -7.08
C SER A 6 -38.28 -13.05 -6.03
N LEU A 7 -38.76 -14.26 -5.76
CA LEU A 7 -38.11 -15.21 -4.85
C LEU A 7 -36.76 -15.68 -5.42
N LEU A 8 -36.73 -16.04 -6.71
CA LEU A 8 -35.51 -16.45 -7.41
C LEU A 8 -34.47 -15.32 -7.47
N GLN A 9 -34.92 -14.07 -7.66
CA GLN A 9 -34.04 -12.89 -7.64
C GLN A 9 -33.51 -12.56 -6.24
N ALA A 10 -34.26 -12.85 -5.18
CA ALA A 10 -33.78 -12.70 -3.81
C ALA A 10 -32.69 -13.74 -3.50
N GLU A 11 -32.94 -15.00 -3.85
CA GLU A 11 -32.02 -16.12 -3.68
C GLU A 11 -30.73 -15.93 -4.50
N TYR A 12 -30.84 -15.49 -5.76
CA TYR A 12 -29.67 -15.19 -6.60
C TYR A 12 -28.80 -14.06 -6.02
N ARG A 13 -29.42 -13.03 -5.44
CA ARG A 13 -28.71 -11.92 -4.80
C ARG A 13 -28.00 -12.35 -3.53
N ASP A 14 -28.61 -13.26 -2.77
CA ASP A 14 -28.04 -13.81 -1.54
C ASP A 14 -26.84 -14.70 -1.85
N ILE A 15 -26.96 -15.58 -2.85
CA ILE A 15 -25.86 -16.41 -3.35
C ILE A 15 -24.72 -15.54 -3.89
N SER A 16 -25.05 -14.49 -4.66
CA SER A 16 -24.03 -13.58 -5.20
C SER A 16 -23.28 -12.83 -4.10
N LYS A 17 -23.98 -12.40 -3.05
CA LYS A 17 -23.35 -11.78 -1.87
C LYS A 17 -22.45 -12.77 -1.14
N GLN A 18 -22.93 -13.99 -0.89
CA GLN A 18 -22.16 -15.04 -0.22
C GLN A 18 -20.88 -15.39 -1.00
N ILE A 19 -20.96 -15.48 -2.33
CA ILE A 19 -19.82 -15.75 -3.20
C ILE A 19 -18.84 -14.57 -3.17
N PHE A 20 -19.33 -13.33 -3.27
CA PHE A 20 -18.47 -12.15 -3.25
C PHE A 20 -17.75 -12.01 -1.89
N GLU A 21 -18.45 -12.26 -0.79
CA GLU A 21 -17.86 -12.28 0.56
C GLU A 21 -16.84 -13.41 0.73
N TYR A 22 -17.07 -14.58 0.12
CA TYR A 22 -16.09 -15.69 0.10
C TYR A 22 -14.86 -15.37 -0.76
N LEU A 23 -15.00 -14.60 -1.82
CA LEU A 23 -13.91 -14.15 -2.69
C LEU A 23 -13.10 -12.99 -2.08
N GLU A 24 -13.73 -12.15 -1.25
CA GLU A 24 -13.04 -11.10 -0.48
C GLU A 24 -12.42 -11.60 0.83
N ALA A 25 -12.79 -12.79 1.30
CA ALA A 25 -12.17 -13.39 2.47
C ALA A 25 -10.65 -13.56 2.24
N PRO A 26 -9.81 -13.16 3.22
CA PRO A 26 -8.37 -13.19 3.04
C PRO A 26 -7.91 -14.62 2.81
N MET A 27 -7.37 -14.90 1.62
CA MET A 27 -6.88 -16.23 1.30
C MET A 27 -5.67 -16.58 2.18
N PRO A 28 -5.65 -17.77 2.80
CA PRO A 28 -4.51 -18.21 3.57
C PRO A 28 -3.30 -18.41 2.63
N LEU A 29 -2.19 -17.75 2.96
CA LEU A 29 -0.93 -17.98 2.25
C LEU A 29 -0.37 -19.34 2.68
N TYR A 30 -0.30 -20.27 1.72
CA TYR A 30 0.21 -21.61 1.97
C TYR A 30 1.55 -21.82 1.25
N ILE A 31 2.57 -22.22 2.00
CA ILE A 31 3.95 -22.38 1.53
C ILE A 31 4.36 -23.84 1.75
N ARG A 32 4.68 -24.57 0.67
CA ARG A 32 5.23 -25.94 0.71
C ARG A 32 6.74 -25.92 0.54
N ASP A 33 7.43 -25.36 1.52
CA ASP A 33 8.89 -25.33 1.56
C ASP A 33 9.37 -25.37 3.02
N ASP A 34 10.11 -26.41 3.37
CA ASP A 34 10.52 -26.65 4.76
C ASP A 34 11.53 -25.60 5.23
N ALA A 35 12.44 -25.17 4.35
CA ALA A 35 13.42 -24.14 4.67
C ALA A 35 12.75 -22.80 5.02
N THR A 36 11.75 -22.39 4.23
CA THR A 36 10.95 -21.19 4.51
C THR A 36 10.17 -21.34 5.82
N ALA A 37 9.59 -22.52 6.07
CA ALA A 37 8.86 -22.78 7.31
C ALA A 37 9.76 -22.67 8.56
N GLU A 38 11.00 -23.16 8.47
CA GLU A 38 12.01 -23.03 9.53
C GLU A 38 12.42 -21.57 9.76
N LEU A 39 12.68 -20.81 8.69
CA LEU A 39 13.02 -19.38 8.78
C LEU A 39 11.89 -18.57 9.44
N VAL A 40 10.64 -18.78 9.01
CA VAL A 40 9.47 -18.12 9.60
C VAL A 40 9.31 -18.51 11.06
N ALA A 41 9.48 -19.79 11.41
CA ALA A 41 9.39 -20.26 12.79
C ALA A 41 10.47 -19.63 13.68
N LYS A 42 11.71 -19.53 13.18
CA LYS A 42 12.81 -18.89 13.89
C LYS A 42 12.53 -17.40 14.14
N LEU A 43 12.13 -16.67 13.10
CA LEU A 43 11.78 -15.24 13.21
C LEU A 43 10.62 -15.02 14.19
N ALA A 44 9.57 -15.84 14.10
CA ALA A 44 8.43 -15.79 15.00
C ALA A 44 8.86 -16.00 16.46
N LYS A 45 9.71 -17.00 16.73
CA LYS A 45 10.25 -17.26 18.06
C LYS A 45 11.09 -16.11 18.61
N GLU A 46 12.01 -15.58 17.80
CA GLU A 46 12.90 -14.48 18.19
C GLU A 46 12.14 -13.18 18.48
N ARG A 47 11.01 -12.96 17.81
CA ARG A 47 10.19 -11.75 17.94
C ARG A 47 8.97 -11.92 18.85
N GLY A 48 8.69 -13.12 19.35
CA GLY A 48 7.50 -13.41 20.14
C GLY A 48 6.19 -13.24 19.35
N LEU A 49 6.21 -13.56 18.05
CA LEU A 49 5.10 -13.37 17.12
C LEU A 49 4.48 -14.71 16.69
N THR A 50 3.27 -14.65 16.11
CA THR A 50 2.75 -15.79 15.34
C THR A 50 3.54 -15.95 14.04
N LYS A 51 3.48 -17.14 13.42
CA LYS A 51 4.12 -17.36 12.10
C LYS A 51 3.58 -16.40 11.03
N GLN A 52 2.26 -16.16 11.04
CA GLN A 52 1.62 -15.24 10.10
C GLN A 52 2.08 -13.79 10.31
N ASP A 53 2.20 -13.35 11.56
CA ASP A 53 2.69 -12.00 11.87
C ASP A 53 4.17 -11.84 11.53
N ALA A 54 4.98 -12.89 11.73
CA ALA A 54 6.38 -12.91 11.32
C ALA A 54 6.53 -12.78 9.79
N VAL A 55 5.69 -13.48 9.01
CA VAL A 55 5.64 -13.32 7.55
C VAL A 55 5.27 -11.88 7.17
N ARG A 56 4.20 -11.33 7.77
CA ARG A 56 3.78 -9.94 7.50
C ARG A 56 4.90 -8.94 7.79
N LEU A 57 5.55 -9.08 8.95
CA LEU A 57 6.66 -8.22 9.35
C LEU A 57 7.85 -8.31 8.38
N ALA A 58 8.25 -9.53 8.00
CA ALA A 58 9.37 -9.75 7.10
C ALA A 58 9.12 -9.14 5.71
N VAL A 59 7.93 -9.36 5.15
CA VAL A 59 7.54 -8.82 3.84
C VAL A 59 7.49 -7.30 3.88
N GLN A 60 6.87 -6.71 4.91
CA GLN A 60 6.79 -5.25 5.04
C GLN A 60 8.18 -4.62 5.11
N ALA A 61 9.07 -5.18 5.93
CA ALA A 61 10.44 -4.68 6.06
C ALA A 61 11.21 -4.71 4.73
N GLU A 62 10.99 -5.73 3.89
CA GLU A 62 11.67 -5.81 2.59
C GLU A 62 11.09 -4.83 1.56
N LEU A 63 9.77 -4.62 1.59
CA LEU A 63 9.13 -3.57 0.78
C LEU A 63 9.63 -2.18 1.18
N ASP A 64 9.79 -1.93 2.48
CA ASP A 64 10.30 -0.66 2.99
C ASP A 64 11.76 -0.44 2.55
N ARG A 65 12.64 -1.44 2.70
CA ARG A 65 14.02 -1.37 2.19
C ARG A 65 14.08 -1.11 0.69
N THR A 66 13.21 -1.76 -0.09
CA THR A 66 13.13 -1.56 -1.54
C THR A 66 12.68 -0.14 -1.89
N ARG A 67 11.72 0.40 -1.15
CA ARG A 67 11.25 1.79 -1.31
C ARG A 67 12.33 2.79 -0.91
N GLU A 68 13.09 2.51 0.13
CA GLU A 68 14.23 3.31 0.56
C GLU A 68 15.38 3.25 -0.46
N ALA A 69 15.59 2.09 -1.08
CA ALA A 69 16.57 1.88 -2.14
C ALA A 69 16.23 2.60 -3.46
N LYS A 70 14.97 3.03 -3.66
CA LYS A 70 14.63 3.90 -4.80
C LYS A 70 15.46 5.18 -4.71
N PRO A 71 16.24 5.53 -5.76
CA PRO A 71 16.98 6.77 -5.79
C PRO A 71 16.06 7.96 -5.50
N LEU A 72 16.55 8.95 -4.75
CA LEU A 72 15.79 10.14 -4.38
C LEU A 72 15.10 10.80 -5.59
N ARG A 73 15.76 10.79 -6.75
CA ARG A 73 15.24 11.33 -8.01
C ARG A 73 13.95 10.64 -8.48
N GLU A 74 13.85 9.33 -8.30
CA GLU A 74 12.65 8.57 -8.69
C GLU A 74 11.50 8.81 -7.71
N ARG A 75 11.81 8.86 -6.42
CA ARG A 75 10.85 9.20 -5.36
C ARG A 75 10.26 10.61 -5.57
N LEU A 76 11.11 11.58 -5.91
CA LEU A 76 10.68 12.95 -6.20
C LEU A 76 9.83 13.04 -7.47
N ARG A 77 10.17 12.26 -8.51
CA ARG A 77 9.38 12.20 -9.75
C ARG A 77 7.97 11.70 -9.47
N GLU A 78 7.83 10.56 -8.78
CA GLU A 78 6.53 9.99 -8.39
C GLU A 78 5.70 10.98 -7.56
N TRP A 79 6.34 11.65 -6.59
CA TRP A 79 5.67 12.66 -5.78
C TRP A 79 5.20 13.86 -6.61
N ARG A 80 6.03 14.37 -7.54
CA ARG A 80 5.64 15.46 -8.45
C ARG A 80 4.48 15.01 -9.35
N GLU A 81 4.54 13.82 -9.92
CA GLU A 81 3.45 13.29 -10.76
C GLU A 81 2.11 13.29 -10.02
N ALA A 82 2.10 12.87 -8.75
CA ALA A 82 0.92 12.92 -7.90
C ALA A 82 0.53 14.34 -7.44
N ASN A 83 1.47 15.28 -7.39
CA ASN A 83 1.27 16.65 -6.90
C ASN A 83 1.73 17.67 -7.95
N PRO A 84 0.94 17.91 -9.00
CA PRO A 84 1.35 18.81 -10.07
C PRO A 84 1.49 20.24 -9.58
N LEU A 85 2.54 20.92 -10.08
CA LEU A 85 2.68 22.35 -9.87
C LEU A 85 1.49 23.09 -10.52
N PRO A 86 1.05 24.20 -9.92
CA PRO A 86 0.09 25.09 -10.57
C PRO A 86 0.67 25.63 -11.88
N PRO A 87 -0.18 26.16 -12.78
CA PRO A 87 0.27 26.80 -14.01
C PRO A 87 1.36 27.84 -13.74
N PRO A 88 2.34 28.01 -14.65
CA PRO A 88 3.36 29.03 -14.51
C PRO A 88 2.72 30.40 -14.33
N THR A 89 3.11 31.12 -13.29
CA THR A 89 2.56 32.46 -12.98
C THR A 89 3.06 33.53 -13.95
N GLY A 90 4.15 33.26 -14.68
CA GLY A 90 4.82 34.23 -15.55
C GLY A 90 5.56 35.34 -14.79
N LEU A 91 5.49 35.35 -13.46
CA LEU A 91 6.17 36.30 -12.60
C LEU A 91 7.61 35.87 -12.38
N LYS A 92 8.54 36.82 -12.46
CA LYS A 92 9.93 36.60 -12.06
C LYS A 92 9.99 36.52 -10.53
N ALA A 93 10.71 35.54 -9.99
CA ALA A 93 10.93 35.45 -8.55
C ALA A 93 11.61 36.73 -8.04
N ASP A 94 11.08 37.32 -6.98
CA ASP A 94 11.64 38.50 -6.34
C ASP A 94 12.86 38.10 -5.51
N LYS A 95 14.03 38.23 -6.14
CA LYS A 95 15.30 37.88 -5.49
C LYS A 95 15.54 38.68 -4.22
N ALA A 96 15.22 39.98 -4.19
CA ALA A 96 15.47 40.82 -3.02
C ALA A 96 14.65 40.33 -1.82
N PHE A 97 13.39 39.93 -2.05
CA PHE A 97 12.54 39.32 -1.03
C PHE A 97 13.10 37.99 -0.50
N PHE A 98 13.61 37.11 -1.37
CA PHE A 98 14.17 35.82 -0.94
C PHE A 98 15.53 35.95 -0.26
N ASP A 99 16.34 36.92 -0.68
CA ASP A 99 17.64 37.20 -0.07
C ASP A 99 17.46 37.70 1.39
N ASP A 100 16.48 38.59 1.63
CA ASP A 100 16.07 39.04 2.98
C ASP A 100 15.58 37.86 3.86
N LEU A 101 14.74 36.96 3.33
CA LEU A 101 14.27 35.78 4.06
C LEU A 101 15.38 34.80 4.44
N SER A 102 16.45 34.73 3.64
CA SER A 102 17.58 33.82 3.87
C SER A 102 18.61 34.36 4.87
N GLY A 103 18.46 35.61 5.30
CA GLY A 103 19.45 36.30 6.14
C GLY A 103 20.74 36.67 5.39
N GLU A 104 20.71 36.66 4.06
CA GLU A 104 21.78 37.14 3.19
C GLU A 104 21.61 38.64 2.84
N GLY A 105 20.50 39.26 3.26
CA GLY A 105 20.27 40.70 3.20
C GLY A 105 20.75 41.39 4.47
N GLU A 106 21.90 42.08 4.36
CA GLU A 106 22.66 42.86 5.38
C GLU A 106 23.69 42.11 6.24
#